data_AF-A0AAE5X0W1-F1
#
_entry.id   AF-A0AAE5X0W1-F1
#
_cell.length_a   1.000
_cell.length_b   1.000
_cell.length_c   1.000
_cell.angle_alpha   90.00
_cell.angle_beta   90.00
_cell.angle_gamma   90.00
#
_symmetry.space_group_name_H-M   'P 1'
#
loop_
_entity.id
_entity.type
_entity.pdbx_description
1 polymer ?
#
loop_
_entity_poly.entity_id
_entity_poly.type
_entity_poly.pdbx_seq_one_letter_code
_entity_poly.pdbx_strand_id
1 'polypeptide(L)'
;MPTAFRAAVALIALCVSSGLAGAQSLPKEAPARTEIFPIPSLTLSDQQFLSGDRAAGKPVTVAGEFRVAQGSGKMPVVVLMHGSSGVGATTEAWVHEFNAMGISTFVIDGFTGRGLTVTGPNQALLGRLNLIIDIYRSLEILAKHPRVDPDRIVLMGFSRGGQATLYASLDRFNKLWNKSGLQFAAYIPFYPDCSTTYQTDTEVAARPIRIFHGTPDDYNPVRSCKAFVERLKAAGRDVVLTEYPDSAHGFDSGLLGVNKVVVSANAQTVRNCHIREGDGGVLMNGDTNAPFTYKDPCVELNPHVGGNPTTAAESKKAVVEFLQALFKLG
;
A
#
# COMPACT_ATOMS: atom_id res chain seq x y z
N MET A 1 -43.83 -3.26 -87.20
CA MET A 1 -42.48 -3.67 -86.76
C MET A 1 -41.68 -2.39 -86.58
N PRO A 2 -41.32 -2.01 -85.34
CA PRO A 2 -40.07 -2.51 -84.74
C PRO A 2 -40.09 -2.73 -83.21
N THR A 3 -39.21 -3.66 -82.79
CA THR A 3 -38.40 -3.76 -81.55
C THR A 3 -38.90 -3.21 -80.21
N ALA A 4 -39.26 -4.13 -79.29
CA ALA A 4 -39.32 -3.88 -77.86
C ALA A 4 -37.93 -4.07 -77.21
N PHE A 5 -37.43 -3.03 -76.56
CA PHE A 5 -36.19 -3.03 -75.77
C PHE A 5 -36.39 -3.84 -74.47
N ARG A 6 -35.56 -4.86 -74.24
CA ARG A 6 -35.44 -5.55 -72.93
C ARG A 6 -34.36 -4.85 -72.11
N ALA A 7 -34.73 -4.23 -71.00
CA ALA A 7 -33.79 -3.78 -69.98
C ALA A 7 -33.44 -4.98 -69.07
N ALA A 8 -32.17 -5.33 -68.99
CA ALA A 8 -31.66 -6.32 -68.06
C ALA A 8 -31.45 -5.67 -66.68
N VAL A 9 -32.11 -6.19 -65.65
CA VAL A 9 -31.84 -5.83 -64.25
C VAL A 9 -30.81 -6.80 -63.71
N ALA A 10 -29.60 -6.31 -63.44
CA ALA A 10 -28.57 -7.07 -62.75
C ALA A 10 -28.88 -7.13 -61.25
N LEU A 11 -29.12 -8.32 -60.71
CA LEU A 11 -29.20 -8.57 -59.28
C LEU A 11 -27.77 -8.55 -58.70
N ILE A 12 -27.43 -7.51 -57.95
CA ILE A 12 -26.25 -7.49 -57.09
C ILE A 12 -26.61 -8.24 -55.80
N ALA A 13 -26.13 -9.46 -55.65
CA ALA A 13 -26.20 -10.19 -54.39
C ALA A 13 -25.19 -9.59 -53.40
N LEU A 14 -25.66 -8.77 -52.45
CA LEU A 14 -24.86 -8.41 -51.29
C LEU A 14 -24.67 -9.64 -50.41
N CYS A 15 -23.50 -10.25 -50.48
CA CYS A 15 -23.04 -11.19 -49.46
C CYS A 15 -22.73 -10.40 -48.19
N VAL A 16 -23.67 -10.39 -47.23
CA VAL A 16 -23.39 -9.94 -45.87
C VAL A 16 -22.61 -11.05 -45.18
N SER A 17 -21.29 -10.94 -45.17
CA SER A 17 -20.45 -11.74 -44.29
C SER A 17 -20.69 -11.26 -42.85
N SER A 18 -21.52 -11.99 -42.11
CA SER A 18 -21.61 -11.89 -40.66
C SER A 18 -20.31 -12.41 -40.04
N GLY A 19 -19.28 -11.57 -40.03
CA GLY A 19 -18.12 -11.75 -39.18
C GLY A 19 -18.58 -11.75 -37.74
N LEU A 20 -18.78 -12.93 -37.17
CA LEU A 20 -18.83 -13.13 -35.72
C LEU A 20 -17.45 -12.73 -35.18
N ALA A 21 -17.29 -11.44 -34.89
CA ALA A 21 -16.22 -10.98 -34.03
C ALA A 21 -16.47 -11.65 -32.66
N GLY A 22 -15.74 -12.73 -32.39
CA GLY A 22 -15.76 -13.34 -31.07
C GLY A 22 -15.38 -12.27 -30.05
N ALA A 23 -16.31 -11.95 -29.14
CA ALA A 23 -16.04 -11.02 -28.07
C ALA A 23 -14.84 -11.53 -27.28
N GLN A 24 -13.69 -10.87 -27.40
CA GLN A 24 -12.52 -11.21 -26.61
C GLN A 24 -12.87 -10.96 -25.14
N SER A 25 -12.82 -12.01 -24.32
CA SER A 25 -12.97 -11.88 -22.88
C SER A 25 -11.85 -11.00 -22.34
N LEU A 26 -12.18 -10.04 -21.49
CA LEU A 26 -11.18 -9.21 -20.82
C LEU A 26 -10.17 -10.09 -20.06
N PRO A 27 -8.86 -9.77 -20.09
CA PRO A 27 -7.86 -10.46 -19.26
C PRO A 27 -8.27 -10.45 -17.79
N LYS A 28 -7.93 -11.50 -17.02
CA LYS A 28 -8.35 -11.59 -15.61
C LYS A 28 -7.76 -10.48 -14.76
N GLU A 29 -6.55 -10.01 -15.08
CA GLU A 29 -5.92 -8.87 -14.40
C GLU A 29 -6.59 -7.52 -14.69
N ALA A 30 -7.46 -7.44 -15.70
CA ALA A 30 -8.18 -6.21 -16.02
C ALA A 30 -9.37 -6.05 -15.05
N PRO A 31 -9.56 -4.86 -14.44
CA PRO A 31 -10.70 -4.64 -13.57
C PRO A 31 -12.00 -4.64 -14.37
N ALA A 32 -13.09 -5.10 -13.73
CA ALA A 32 -14.44 -4.95 -14.28
C ALA A 32 -14.85 -3.48 -14.36
N ARG A 33 -14.34 -2.65 -13.44
CA ARG A 33 -14.44 -1.19 -13.48
C ARG A 33 -13.39 -0.54 -12.58
N THR A 34 -13.00 0.67 -12.95
CA THR A 34 -12.15 1.55 -12.13
C THR A 34 -12.97 2.73 -11.66
N GLU A 35 -12.89 3.03 -10.38
CA GLU A 35 -13.58 4.14 -9.72
C GLU A 35 -12.55 5.02 -9.02
N ILE A 36 -12.72 6.34 -9.09
CA ILE A 36 -11.86 7.29 -8.38
C ILE A 36 -12.66 7.93 -7.24
N PHE A 37 -12.14 7.82 -6.03
CA PHE A 37 -12.75 8.35 -4.82
C PHE A 37 -11.95 9.54 -4.28
N PRO A 38 -12.61 10.68 -4.02
CA PRO A 38 -12.03 11.67 -3.12
C PRO A 38 -12.07 11.14 -1.69
N ILE A 39 -10.96 11.26 -0.98
CA ILE A 39 -10.82 10.85 0.42
C ILE A 39 -10.62 12.11 1.26
N PRO A 40 -11.68 12.61 1.94
CA PRO A 40 -11.54 13.67 2.92
C PRO A 40 -10.64 13.20 4.07
N SER A 41 -9.56 13.93 4.33
CA SER A 41 -8.52 13.57 5.30
C SER A 41 -7.97 14.82 6.01
N LEU A 42 -6.94 14.62 6.82
CA LEU A 42 -6.23 15.66 7.56
C LEU A 42 -4.73 15.58 7.27
N THR A 43 -4.06 16.72 7.38
CA THR A 43 -2.61 16.79 7.50
C THR A 43 -2.27 17.25 8.93
N LEU A 44 -1.57 16.39 9.67
CA LEU A 44 -1.20 16.55 11.07
C LEU A 44 0.33 16.52 11.22
N SER A 45 0.83 17.18 12.26
CA SER A 45 2.13 16.81 12.82
C SER A 45 2.05 15.43 13.49
N ASP A 46 3.20 14.77 13.67
CA ASP A 46 3.22 13.48 14.40
C ASP A 46 2.70 13.66 15.84
N GLN A 47 3.01 14.78 16.49
CA GLN A 47 2.49 15.09 17.82
C GLN A 47 0.96 15.21 17.85
N GLN A 48 0.36 15.93 16.90
CA GLN A 48 -1.09 16.07 16.80
C GLN A 48 -1.77 14.71 16.54
N PHE A 49 -1.16 13.87 15.71
CA PHE A 49 -1.65 12.50 15.50
C PHE A 49 -1.63 11.69 16.80
N LEU A 50 -0.51 11.74 17.53
CA LEU A 50 -0.28 10.94 18.74
C LEU A 50 -1.13 11.41 19.93
N SER A 51 -1.41 12.71 20.03
CA SER A 51 -2.28 13.29 21.06
C SER A 51 -3.77 13.18 20.72
N GLY A 52 -4.11 12.84 19.47
CA GLY A 52 -5.51 12.78 19.01
C GLY A 52 -6.13 14.15 18.74
N ASP A 53 -5.32 15.20 18.57
CA ASP A 53 -5.78 16.57 18.31
C ASP A 53 -6.29 16.72 16.87
N ARG A 54 -7.58 16.41 16.68
CA ARG A 54 -8.24 16.52 15.37
C ARG A 54 -8.46 17.96 14.93
N ALA A 55 -8.69 18.85 15.88
CA ALA A 55 -9.10 20.22 15.60
C ALA A 55 -7.95 21.05 15.00
N ALA A 56 -6.71 20.70 15.33
CA ALA A 56 -5.52 21.35 14.80
C ALA A 56 -5.06 20.82 13.44
N GLY A 57 -5.73 19.82 12.87
CA GLY A 57 -5.36 19.26 11.58
C GLY A 57 -5.82 20.11 10.40
N LYS A 58 -4.94 20.28 9.41
CA LYS A 58 -5.29 20.96 8.15
C LYS A 58 -6.12 20.02 7.28
N PRO A 59 -7.38 20.34 6.95
CA PRO A 59 -8.18 19.53 6.05
C PRO A 59 -7.53 19.40 4.68
N VAL A 60 -7.63 18.22 4.09
CA VAL A 60 -7.14 17.93 2.73
C VAL A 60 -8.05 16.88 2.09
N THR A 61 -8.11 16.86 0.76
CA THR A 61 -8.70 15.77 0.00
C THR A 61 -7.60 15.06 -0.75
N VAL A 62 -7.44 13.77 -0.52
CA VAL A 62 -6.52 12.90 -1.27
C VAL A 62 -7.29 11.96 -2.18
N ALA A 63 -6.61 11.22 -3.05
CA ALA A 63 -7.27 10.36 -4.04
C ALA A 63 -7.15 8.89 -3.67
N GLY A 64 -8.21 8.13 -3.97
CA GLY A 64 -8.23 6.67 -3.94
C GLY A 64 -8.65 6.13 -5.29
N GLU A 65 -7.89 5.20 -5.86
CA GLU A 65 -8.27 4.45 -7.05
C GLU A 65 -8.77 3.06 -6.63
N PHE A 66 -10.06 2.81 -6.83
CA PHE A 66 -10.68 1.51 -6.58
C PHE A 66 -10.84 0.74 -7.87
N ARG A 67 -10.09 -0.36 -8.01
CA ARG A 67 -10.20 -1.28 -9.13
C ARG A 67 -10.95 -2.53 -8.70
N VAL A 68 -12.12 -2.68 -9.28
CA VAL A 68 -13.04 -3.76 -8.91
C VAL A 68 -12.71 -4.97 -9.76
N ALA A 69 -12.24 -6.03 -9.12
CA ALA A 69 -11.92 -7.27 -9.80
C ALA A 69 -13.16 -7.88 -10.47
N GLN A 70 -12.92 -8.66 -11.52
CA GLN A 70 -13.97 -9.44 -12.18
C GLN A 70 -14.53 -10.51 -11.22
N GLY A 71 -15.83 -10.77 -11.34
CA GLY A 71 -16.56 -11.71 -10.47
C GLY A 71 -17.95 -11.20 -10.07
N SER A 72 -18.71 -12.01 -9.35
CA SER A 72 -20.05 -11.66 -8.85
C SER A 72 -20.04 -11.43 -7.32
N GLY A 73 -20.99 -10.64 -6.84
CA GLY A 73 -21.15 -10.39 -5.40
C GLY A 73 -20.09 -9.45 -4.79
N LYS A 74 -19.93 -9.58 -3.46
CA LYS A 74 -18.96 -8.82 -2.67
C LYS A 74 -17.59 -9.51 -2.73
N MET A 75 -16.56 -8.73 -3.03
CA MET A 75 -15.21 -9.20 -3.27
C MET A 75 -14.28 -8.79 -2.11
N PRO A 76 -13.24 -9.58 -1.82
CA PRO A 76 -12.13 -9.14 -0.98
C PRO A 76 -11.43 -7.91 -1.60
N VAL A 77 -10.77 -7.12 -0.76
CA VAL A 77 -10.02 -5.92 -1.16
C VAL A 77 -8.63 -5.92 -0.55
N VAL A 78 -7.61 -5.55 -1.34
CA VAL A 78 -6.31 -5.12 -0.82
C VAL A 78 -6.20 -3.60 -0.95
N VAL A 79 -6.08 -2.90 0.18
CA VAL A 79 -5.75 -1.48 0.24
C VAL A 79 -4.24 -1.34 0.11
N LEU A 80 -3.78 -0.53 -0.84
CA LEU A 80 -2.37 -0.33 -1.16
C LEU A 80 -1.91 1.07 -0.79
N MET A 81 -0.88 1.17 0.04
CA MET A 81 -0.26 2.44 0.45
C MET A 81 1.18 2.57 -0.04
N HIS A 82 1.46 3.66 -0.75
CA HIS A 82 2.76 3.91 -1.37
C HIS A 82 3.85 4.34 -0.37
N GLY A 83 5.10 4.24 -0.81
CA GLY A 83 6.28 4.71 -0.09
C GLY A 83 6.59 6.20 -0.32
N SER A 84 7.81 6.62 0.03
CA SER A 84 8.23 8.02 -0.08
C SER A 84 8.34 8.57 -1.51
N SER A 85 8.23 7.71 -2.53
CA SER A 85 8.25 8.09 -3.96
C SER A 85 6.85 8.30 -4.58
N GLY A 86 5.78 8.23 -3.79
CA GLY A 86 4.42 8.29 -4.31
C GLY A 86 3.98 6.98 -4.97
N VAL A 87 2.80 6.98 -5.58
CA VAL A 87 2.28 5.84 -6.36
C VAL A 87 3.15 5.64 -7.60
N GLY A 88 3.58 4.39 -7.86
CA GLY A 88 4.48 4.07 -8.96
C GLY A 88 4.18 2.72 -9.61
N ALA A 89 4.94 2.39 -10.65
CA ALA A 89 4.70 1.21 -11.49
C ALA A 89 4.74 -0.12 -10.73
N THR A 90 5.50 -0.24 -9.64
CA THR A 90 5.51 -1.47 -8.83
C THR A 90 4.14 -1.74 -8.20
N THR A 91 3.41 -0.69 -7.80
CA THR A 91 2.04 -0.81 -7.30
C THR A 91 1.11 -1.43 -8.35
N GLU A 92 1.30 -1.07 -9.62
CA GLU A 92 0.51 -1.60 -10.74
C GLU A 92 0.71 -3.12 -10.92
N ALA A 93 1.95 -3.60 -10.78
CA ALA A 93 2.23 -5.04 -10.84
C ALA A 93 1.47 -5.83 -9.74
N TRP A 94 1.40 -5.27 -8.53
CA TRP A 94 0.59 -5.84 -7.44
C TRP A 94 -0.91 -5.77 -7.72
N VAL A 95 -1.38 -4.66 -8.28
CA VAL A 95 -2.79 -4.49 -8.65
C VAL A 95 -3.23 -5.55 -9.67
N HIS A 96 -2.42 -5.77 -10.72
CA HIS A 96 -2.70 -6.80 -11.72
C HIS A 96 -2.75 -8.20 -11.10
N GLU A 97 -1.78 -8.54 -10.24
CA GLU A 97 -1.76 -9.83 -9.55
C GLU A 97 -3.05 -10.04 -8.74
N PHE A 98 -3.43 -9.07 -7.91
CA PHE A 98 -4.63 -9.20 -7.07
C PHE A 98 -5.92 -9.24 -7.90
N ASN A 99 -6.06 -8.43 -8.95
CA ASN A 99 -7.23 -8.48 -9.82
C ASN A 99 -7.33 -9.82 -10.54
N ALA A 100 -6.21 -10.42 -10.97
CA ALA A 100 -6.20 -11.76 -11.58
C ALA A 100 -6.66 -12.87 -10.61
N MET A 101 -6.48 -12.66 -9.30
CA MET A 101 -7.00 -13.52 -8.23
C MET A 101 -8.48 -13.28 -7.89
N GLY A 102 -9.15 -12.33 -8.54
CA GLY A 102 -10.49 -11.90 -8.16
C GLY A 102 -10.53 -11.00 -6.92
N ILE A 103 -9.39 -10.41 -6.53
CA ILE A 103 -9.29 -9.50 -5.38
C ILE A 103 -9.29 -8.05 -5.89
N SER A 104 -10.23 -7.24 -5.41
CA SER A 104 -10.29 -5.83 -5.77
C SER A 104 -9.16 -5.06 -5.07
N THR A 105 -8.76 -3.91 -5.60
CA THR A 105 -7.66 -3.13 -5.01
C THR A 105 -8.08 -1.68 -4.80
N PHE A 106 -7.65 -1.08 -3.71
CA PHE A 106 -7.85 0.34 -3.42
C PHE A 106 -6.49 1.01 -3.20
N VAL A 107 -5.96 1.69 -4.22
CA VAL A 107 -4.68 2.38 -4.16
C VAL A 107 -4.91 3.79 -3.62
N ILE A 108 -4.20 4.17 -2.56
CA ILE A 108 -4.29 5.51 -1.97
C ILE A 108 -3.12 6.34 -2.49
N ASP A 109 -3.40 7.50 -3.10
CA ASP A 109 -2.41 8.55 -3.33
C ASP A 109 -2.48 9.56 -2.19
N GLY A 110 -1.63 9.38 -1.18
CA GLY A 110 -1.56 10.25 -0.02
C GLY A 110 -0.76 11.54 -0.25
N PHE A 111 -0.21 11.78 -1.44
CA PHE A 111 0.71 12.90 -1.69
C PHE A 111 0.11 13.99 -2.57
N THR A 112 -0.51 13.64 -3.71
CA THR A 112 -0.91 14.64 -4.71
C THR A 112 -1.89 15.67 -4.16
N GLY A 113 -2.87 15.23 -3.34
CA GLY A 113 -3.81 16.14 -2.67
C GLY A 113 -3.16 17.11 -1.68
N ARG A 114 -1.93 16.81 -1.23
CA ARG A 114 -1.10 17.66 -0.37
C ARG A 114 -0.09 18.51 -1.15
N GLY A 115 -0.11 18.46 -2.48
CA GLY A 115 0.87 19.13 -3.34
C GLY A 115 2.27 18.48 -3.29
N LEU A 116 2.34 17.22 -2.88
CA LEU A 116 3.58 16.44 -2.80
C LEU A 116 3.61 15.41 -3.93
N THR A 117 4.81 15.06 -4.37
CA THR A 117 5.06 13.92 -5.27
C THR A 117 6.10 12.96 -4.69
N VAL A 118 6.99 13.48 -3.85
CA VAL A 118 8.08 12.73 -3.22
C VAL A 118 8.39 13.32 -1.84
N THR A 119 8.81 12.47 -0.92
CA THR A 119 9.27 12.88 0.43
C THR A 119 10.63 12.27 0.81
N GLY A 120 11.21 11.39 -0.02
CA GLY A 120 12.51 10.78 0.27
C GLY A 120 13.60 11.80 0.60
N PRO A 121 13.83 12.84 -0.23
CA PRO A 121 14.86 13.85 0.06
C PRO A 121 14.57 14.75 1.27
N ASN A 122 13.31 14.86 1.68
CA ASN A 122 12.91 15.64 2.84
C ASN A 122 11.67 14.99 3.48
N GLN A 123 11.94 14.04 4.37
CA GLN A 123 10.91 13.25 5.04
C GLN A 123 10.04 14.12 5.97
N ALA A 124 10.51 15.29 6.38
CA ALA A 124 9.77 16.23 7.21
C ALA A 124 8.61 16.95 6.48
N LEU A 125 8.51 16.83 5.15
CA LEU A 125 7.42 17.44 4.35
C LEU A 125 6.03 16.92 4.74
N LEU A 126 5.96 15.74 5.33
CA LEU A 126 4.73 15.16 5.84
C LEU A 126 5.06 14.33 7.08
N GLY A 127 4.33 14.49 8.18
CA GLY A 127 4.51 13.66 9.38
C GLY A 127 4.37 12.17 9.04
N ARG A 128 5.20 11.32 9.67
CA ARG A 128 5.30 9.88 9.33
C ARG A 128 3.97 9.13 9.51
N LEU A 129 3.10 9.62 10.39
CA LEU A 129 1.82 8.97 10.73
C LEU A 129 0.63 9.40 9.84
N ASN A 130 0.79 10.39 8.96
CA ASN A 130 -0.34 10.93 8.17
C ASN A 130 -1.02 9.89 7.26
N LEU A 131 -0.23 9.01 6.65
CA LEU A 131 -0.76 8.00 5.74
C LEU A 131 -1.72 7.03 6.46
N ILE A 132 -1.60 6.86 7.78
CA ILE A 132 -2.52 6.05 8.59
C ILE A 132 -3.93 6.68 8.62
N ILE A 133 -4.03 8.01 8.61
CA ILE A 133 -5.33 8.70 8.54
C ILE A 133 -5.99 8.38 7.21
N ASP A 134 -5.26 8.50 6.11
CA ASP A 134 -5.77 8.22 4.77
C ASP A 134 -6.24 6.76 4.63
N ILE A 135 -5.50 5.82 5.23
CA ILE A 135 -5.84 4.40 5.32
C ILE A 135 -7.16 4.18 6.07
N TYR A 136 -7.37 4.84 7.21
CA TYR A 136 -8.64 4.70 7.93
C TYR A 136 -9.81 5.38 7.22
N ARG A 137 -9.56 6.48 6.49
CA ARG A 137 -10.60 7.14 5.68
C ARG A 137 -11.00 6.30 4.46
N SER A 138 -10.08 5.54 3.87
CA SER A 138 -10.45 4.59 2.82
C SER A 138 -11.38 3.50 3.33
N LEU A 139 -11.22 3.03 4.57
CA LEU A 139 -12.17 2.07 5.17
C LEU A 139 -13.59 2.64 5.29
N GLU A 140 -13.76 3.94 5.57
CA GLU A 140 -15.09 4.56 5.64
C GLU A 140 -15.82 4.55 4.28
N ILE A 141 -15.06 4.60 3.18
CA ILE A 141 -15.55 4.49 1.81
C ILE A 141 -15.86 3.02 1.50
N LEU A 142 -14.88 2.14 1.72
CA LEU A 142 -14.97 0.71 1.41
C LEU A 142 -16.10 0.02 2.20
N ALA A 143 -16.34 0.41 3.45
CA ALA A 143 -17.41 -0.12 4.29
C ALA A 143 -18.81 0.05 3.69
N LYS A 144 -19.00 1.08 2.85
CA LYS A 144 -20.28 1.43 2.24
C LYS A 144 -20.39 0.93 0.80
N HIS A 145 -19.29 0.44 0.23
CA HIS A 145 -19.23 0.11 -1.17
C HIS A 145 -19.94 -1.25 -1.43
N PRO A 146 -20.95 -1.35 -2.33
CA PRO A 146 -21.81 -2.54 -2.47
C PRO A 146 -21.07 -3.80 -2.96
N ARG A 147 -19.90 -3.62 -3.58
CA ARG A 147 -19.04 -4.71 -4.08
C ARG A 147 -17.92 -5.11 -3.12
N VAL A 148 -17.82 -4.49 -1.95
CA VAL A 148 -16.78 -4.80 -0.97
C VAL A 148 -17.36 -5.74 0.08
N ASP A 149 -16.59 -6.78 0.38
CA ASP A 149 -16.82 -7.59 1.57
C ASP A 149 -16.09 -6.94 2.77
N PRO A 150 -16.83 -6.42 3.77
CA PRO A 150 -16.24 -5.67 4.87
C PRO A 150 -15.34 -6.52 5.77
N ASP A 151 -15.49 -7.85 5.77
CA ASP A 151 -14.68 -8.77 6.58
C ASP A 151 -13.42 -9.24 5.85
N ARG A 152 -13.28 -8.89 4.57
CA ARG A 152 -12.17 -9.33 3.71
C ARG A 152 -11.39 -8.17 3.10
N ILE A 153 -11.04 -7.19 3.93
CA ILE A 153 -10.19 -6.05 3.55
C ILE A 153 -8.80 -6.22 4.18
N VAL A 154 -7.76 -6.30 3.37
CA VAL A 154 -6.35 -6.37 3.83
C VAL A 154 -5.64 -5.06 3.54
N LEU A 155 -4.71 -4.66 4.42
CA LEU A 155 -3.84 -3.52 4.21
C LEU A 155 -2.44 -3.98 3.81
N MET A 156 -1.93 -3.46 2.70
CA MET A 156 -0.57 -3.69 2.24
C MET A 156 0.11 -2.36 1.92
N GLY A 157 1.38 -2.23 2.25
CA GLY A 157 2.11 -1.00 1.97
C GLY A 157 3.60 -1.17 2.00
N PHE A 158 4.29 -0.20 1.39
CA PHE A 158 5.70 -0.31 1.02
C PHE A 158 6.52 0.83 1.62
N SER A 159 7.67 0.53 2.25
CA SER A 159 8.57 1.54 2.83
C SER A 159 7.84 2.42 3.84
N ARG A 160 7.70 3.73 3.58
CA ARG A 160 6.83 4.64 4.34
C ARG A 160 5.38 4.15 4.44
N GLY A 161 4.82 3.58 3.37
CA GLY A 161 3.51 2.94 3.39
C GLY A 161 3.51 1.62 4.16
N GLY A 162 4.65 0.93 4.24
CA GLY A 162 4.85 -0.25 5.07
C GLY A 162 4.88 0.11 6.54
N GLN A 163 5.55 1.21 6.90
CA GLN A 163 5.51 1.82 8.23
C GLN A 163 4.07 2.18 8.61
N ALA A 164 3.34 2.87 7.72
CA ALA A 164 1.94 3.19 7.93
C ALA A 164 1.07 1.93 8.09
N THR A 165 1.31 0.89 7.28
CA THR A 165 0.60 -0.40 7.37
C THR A 165 0.83 -1.08 8.70
N LEU A 166 2.08 -1.16 9.15
CA LEU A 166 2.44 -1.79 10.41
C LEU A 166 1.82 -1.05 11.58
N TYR A 167 1.94 0.28 11.65
CA TYR A 167 1.43 1.04 12.78
C TYR A 167 -0.08 1.29 12.73
N ALA A 168 -0.74 1.17 11.58
CA ALA A 168 -2.20 1.10 11.49
C ALA A 168 -2.79 -0.16 12.17
N SER A 169 -1.95 -1.12 12.56
CA SER A 169 -2.38 -2.25 13.40
C SER A 169 -2.49 -1.90 14.88
N LEU A 170 -1.90 -0.78 15.35
CA LEU A 170 -1.94 -0.40 16.76
C LEU A 170 -3.36 -0.05 17.22
N ASP A 171 -3.83 -0.69 18.29
CA ASP A 171 -5.17 -0.52 18.83
C ASP A 171 -5.44 0.94 19.20
N ARG A 172 -4.44 1.62 19.76
CA ARG A 172 -4.51 3.04 20.11
C ARG A 172 -4.79 3.91 18.88
N PHE A 173 -4.08 3.68 17.78
CA PHE A 173 -4.24 4.47 16.55
C PHE A 173 -5.60 4.20 15.90
N ASN A 174 -6.03 2.93 15.91
CA ASN A 174 -7.35 2.56 15.44
C ASN A 174 -8.46 3.27 16.24
N LYS A 175 -8.42 3.23 17.58
CA LYS A 175 -9.41 3.91 18.45
C LYS A 175 -9.44 5.43 18.21
N LEU A 176 -8.27 6.03 18.07
CA LEU A 176 -8.14 7.47 17.84
C LEU A 176 -8.68 7.87 16.46
N TRP A 177 -8.35 7.17 15.39
CA TRP A 177 -8.51 7.71 14.04
C TRP A 177 -9.50 6.96 13.15
N ASN A 178 -9.73 5.67 13.38
CA ASN A 178 -10.67 4.89 12.58
C ASN A 178 -12.12 5.12 13.02
N LYS A 179 -12.97 5.55 12.09
CA LYS A 179 -14.43 5.74 12.29
C LYS A 179 -15.29 4.90 11.35
N SER A 180 -14.68 4.01 10.57
CA SER A 180 -15.38 3.12 9.66
C SER A 180 -16.24 2.06 10.36
N GLY A 181 -15.89 1.72 11.60
CA GLY A 181 -16.44 0.56 12.30
C GLY A 181 -15.88 -0.78 11.82
N LEU A 182 -14.94 -0.78 10.86
CA LEU A 182 -14.28 -1.97 10.34
C LEU A 182 -12.85 -2.10 10.88
N GLN A 183 -12.31 -3.31 10.78
CA GLN A 183 -10.90 -3.61 10.97
C GLN A 183 -10.36 -4.35 9.75
N PHE A 184 -9.08 -4.18 9.45
CA PHE A 184 -8.43 -4.99 8.42
C PHE A 184 -8.39 -6.47 8.85
N ALA A 185 -8.55 -7.37 7.89
CA ALA A 185 -8.42 -8.80 8.07
C ALA A 185 -6.95 -9.23 8.30
N ALA A 186 -5.98 -8.48 7.75
CA ALA A 186 -4.55 -8.64 7.96
C ALA A 186 -3.75 -7.41 7.52
N TYR A 187 -2.47 -7.36 7.91
CA TYR A 187 -1.52 -6.30 7.60
C TYR A 187 -0.26 -6.87 6.93
N ILE A 188 0.14 -6.31 5.79
CA ILE A 188 1.25 -6.78 4.96
C ILE A 188 2.24 -5.62 4.70
N PRO A 189 3.12 -5.30 5.65
CA PRO A 189 4.15 -4.28 5.44
C PRO A 189 5.38 -4.83 4.71
N PHE A 190 5.77 -4.17 3.63
CA PHE A 190 7.01 -4.42 2.90
C PHE A 190 8.08 -3.40 3.31
N TYR A 191 9.24 -3.91 3.74
CA TYR A 191 10.43 -3.15 4.18
C TYR A 191 10.10 -1.89 5.02
N PRO A 192 9.26 -2.02 6.08
CA PRO A 192 8.83 -0.88 6.88
C PRO A 192 9.96 -0.26 7.69
N ASP A 193 9.83 1.02 8.05
CA ASP A 193 10.66 1.64 9.08
C ASP A 193 10.10 1.31 10.48
N CYS A 194 10.85 0.50 11.25
CA CYS A 194 10.51 0.11 12.62
C CYS A 194 11.37 0.81 13.70
N SER A 195 12.04 1.93 13.36
CA SER A 195 12.94 2.66 14.27
C SER A 195 12.23 3.42 15.41
N THR A 196 10.90 3.57 15.32
CA THR A 196 10.11 4.34 16.28
C THR A 196 9.37 3.44 17.26
N THR A 197 9.63 3.60 18.55
CA THR A 197 8.87 2.94 19.62
C THR A 197 7.72 3.86 20.06
N TYR A 198 6.48 3.40 19.90
CA TYR A 198 5.28 4.13 20.33
C TYR A 198 4.79 3.62 21.69
N GLN A 199 4.02 4.43 22.40
CA GLN A 199 3.31 3.96 23.59
C GLN A 199 2.31 2.87 23.21
N THR A 200 2.20 1.83 24.04
CA THR A 200 1.30 0.67 23.84
C THR A 200 1.53 -0.07 22.52
N ASP A 201 2.74 -0.02 21.95
CA ASP A 201 3.01 -0.56 20.61
C ASP A 201 3.00 -2.10 20.50
N THR A 202 2.85 -2.82 21.61
CA THR A 202 2.55 -4.27 21.63
C THR A 202 1.05 -4.59 21.64
N GLU A 203 0.19 -3.58 21.75
CA GLU A 203 -1.27 -3.67 21.63
C GLU A 203 -1.66 -3.44 20.18
N VAL A 204 -1.67 -4.53 19.41
CA VAL A 204 -2.12 -4.56 18.02
C VAL A 204 -3.48 -5.25 17.91
N ALA A 205 -4.20 -4.93 16.84
CA ALA A 205 -5.39 -5.66 16.43
C ALA A 205 -5.10 -7.16 16.41
N ALA A 206 -6.08 -7.97 16.82
CA ALA A 206 -5.98 -9.43 16.85
C ALA A 206 -6.08 -10.03 15.43
N ARG A 207 -5.16 -9.63 14.56
CA ARG A 207 -5.12 -9.92 13.12
C ARG A 207 -3.69 -10.22 12.69
N PRO A 208 -3.48 -11.08 11.68
CA PRO A 208 -2.15 -11.44 11.24
C PRO A 208 -1.36 -10.25 10.69
N ILE A 209 -0.08 -10.17 11.06
CA ILE A 209 0.91 -9.26 10.48
C ILE A 209 1.97 -10.09 9.73
N ARG A 210 2.21 -9.79 8.45
CA ARG A 210 3.17 -10.50 7.59
C ARG A 210 4.18 -9.50 7.00
N ILE A 211 5.34 -9.39 7.63
CA ILE A 211 6.40 -8.46 7.25
C ILE A 211 7.36 -9.12 6.27
N PHE A 212 7.71 -8.41 5.20
CA PHE A 212 8.68 -8.87 4.20
C PHE A 212 9.84 -7.88 4.12
N HIS A 213 11.07 -8.34 4.37
CA HIS A 213 12.21 -7.44 4.56
C HIS A 213 13.51 -7.99 4.00
N GLY A 214 14.27 -7.15 3.31
CA GLY A 214 15.62 -7.48 2.85
C GLY A 214 16.68 -7.32 3.95
N THR A 215 17.57 -8.29 4.14
CA THR A 215 18.62 -8.15 5.18
C THR A 215 19.69 -7.10 4.86
N PRO A 216 20.10 -6.85 3.61
CA PRO A 216 21.01 -5.75 3.28
C PRO A 216 20.31 -4.39 3.10
N ASP A 217 19.02 -4.27 3.44
CA ASP A 217 18.31 -2.98 3.41
C ASP A 217 19.00 -1.98 4.35
N ASP A 218 19.69 -1.01 3.76
CA ASP A 218 20.33 0.07 4.50
C ASP A 218 19.38 1.28 4.66
N TYR A 219 18.30 1.39 3.88
CA TYR A 219 17.30 2.46 4.04
C TYR A 219 16.56 2.30 5.36
N ASN A 220 15.96 1.13 5.57
CA ASN A 220 15.22 0.75 6.76
C ASN A 220 15.81 -0.57 7.27
N PRO A 221 16.85 -0.55 8.11
CA PRO A 221 17.50 -1.79 8.52
C PRO A 221 16.58 -2.77 9.23
N VAL A 222 16.58 -4.02 8.75
CA VAL A 222 15.73 -5.11 9.28
C VAL A 222 15.88 -5.34 10.78
N ARG A 223 17.04 -5.00 11.37
CA ARG A 223 17.30 -5.10 12.82
C ARG A 223 16.24 -4.38 13.67
N SER A 224 15.73 -3.25 13.18
CA SER A 224 14.69 -2.47 13.90
C SER A 224 13.39 -3.27 13.95
N CYS A 225 12.99 -3.86 12.82
CA CYS A 225 11.79 -4.67 12.74
C CYS A 225 11.94 -6.02 13.46
N LYS A 226 13.13 -6.62 13.47
CA LYS A 226 13.42 -7.80 14.32
C LYS A 226 13.11 -7.52 15.78
N ALA A 227 13.67 -6.44 16.33
CA ALA A 227 13.46 -6.07 17.72
C ALA A 227 11.97 -5.85 18.03
N PHE A 228 11.23 -5.19 17.13
CA PHE A 228 9.80 -4.99 17.32
C PHE A 228 8.98 -6.28 17.23
N VAL A 229 9.26 -7.12 16.23
CA VAL A 229 8.59 -8.42 16.03
C VAL A 229 8.79 -9.33 17.23
N GLU A 230 9.99 -9.36 17.83
CA GLU A 230 10.22 -10.15 19.05
C GLU A 230 9.38 -9.65 20.23
N ARG A 231 9.19 -8.33 20.39
CA ARG A 231 8.27 -7.79 21.41
C ARG A 231 6.81 -8.18 21.14
N LEU A 232 6.37 -8.17 19.87
CA LEU A 232 5.02 -8.59 19.50
C LEU A 232 4.79 -10.10 19.74
N LYS A 233 5.77 -10.95 19.39
CA LYS A 233 5.71 -12.40 19.68
C LYS A 233 5.67 -12.67 21.18
N ALA A 234 6.49 -11.98 21.97
CA ALA A 234 6.48 -12.09 23.43
C ALA A 234 5.13 -11.67 24.04
N ALA A 235 4.42 -10.74 23.39
CA ALA A 235 3.06 -10.35 23.74
C ALA A 235 1.95 -11.26 23.15
N GLY A 236 2.31 -12.39 22.54
CA GLY A 236 1.37 -13.38 21.99
C GLY A 236 0.65 -12.94 20.71
N ARG A 237 1.22 -12.01 19.94
CA ARG A 237 0.62 -11.50 18.70
C ARG A 237 1.01 -12.36 17.48
N ASP A 238 0.07 -12.50 16.54
CA ASP A 238 0.32 -13.21 15.27
C ASP A 238 1.12 -12.31 14.31
N VAL A 239 2.45 -12.43 14.38
CA VAL A 239 3.37 -11.71 13.51
C VAL A 239 4.44 -12.64 12.95
N VAL A 240 4.71 -12.49 11.65
CA VAL A 240 5.80 -13.19 10.95
C VAL A 240 6.66 -12.16 10.24
N LEU A 241 7.98 -12.30 10.37
CA LEU A 241 8.98 -11.57 9.60
C LEU A 241 9.68 -12.55 8.66
N THR A 242 9.51 -12.33 7.36
CA THR A 242 10.21 -13.06 6.30
C THR A 242 11.38 -12.22 5.82
N GLU A 243 12.59 -12.77 5.91
CA GLU A 243 13.82 -12.09 5.56
C GLU A 243 14.43 -12.62 4.27
N TYR A 244 14.95 -11.72 3.45
CA TYR A 244 15.59 -12.05 2.18
C TYR A 244 17.07 -11.64 2.19
N PRO A 245 18.02 -12.59 2.15
CA PRO A 245 19.44 -12.32 2.40
C PRO A 245 20.14 -11.48 1.32
N ASP A 246 19.57 -11.44 0.12
CA ASP A 246 20.17 -10.89 -1.11
C ASP A 246 19.36 -9.71 -1.68
N SER A 247 18.53 -9.07 -0.86
CA SER A 247 17.57 -8.07 -1.32
C SER A 247 17.67 -6.76 -0.56
N ALA A 248 17.85 -5.65 -1.28
CA ALA A 248 17.87 -4.31 -0.71
C ALA A 248 16.44 -3.74 -0.53
N HIS A 249 16.34 -2.46 -0.17
CA HIS A 249 15.08 -1.75 -0.09
C HIS A 249 14.39 -1.70 -1.47
N GLY A 250 13.08 -2.00 -1.53
CA GLY A 250 12.32 -1.97 -2.79
C GLY A 250 12.56 -3.18 -3.71
N PHE A 251 12.93 -4.33 -3.14
CA PHE A 251 13.23 -5.57 -3.89
C PHE A 251 12.10 -6.02 -4.82
N ASP A 252 10.85 -5.68 -4.50
CA ASP A 252 9.65 -6.02 -5.27
C ASP A 252 9.54 -5.24 -6.59
N SER A 253 10.33 -4.19 -6.80
CA SER A 253 10.53 -3.63 -8.14
C SER A 253 11.10 -4.66 -9.14
N GLY A 254 11.63 -5.79 -8.65
CA GLY A 254 11.95 -6.96 -9.46
C GLY A 254 10.74 -7.57 -10.20
N LEU A 255 9.50 -7.29 -9.76
CA LEU A 255 8.28 -7.63 -10.52
C LEU A 255 8.23 -6.95 -11.89
N LEU A 256 8.91 -5.82 -12.04
CA LEU A 256 9.06 -5.09 -13.30
C LEU A 256 10.33 -5.49 -14.07
N GLY A 257 11.04 -6.53 -13.62
CA GLY A 257 12.32 -6.96 -14.18
C GLY A 257 13.53 -6.13 -13.71
N VAL A 258 13.36 -5.22 -12.75
CA VAL A 258 14.48 -4.46 -12.18
C VAL A 258 15.36 -5.43 -11.39
N ASN A 259 16.65 -5.50 -11.75
CA ASN A 259 17.62 -6.41 -11.14
C ASN A 259 18.90 -5.69 -10.68
N LYS A 260 18.80 -4.38 -10.44
CA LYS A 260 19.91 -3.53 -10.02
C LYS A 260 19.55 -2.77 -8.77
N VAL A 261 20.56 -2.57 -7.93
CA VAL A 261 20.52 -1.69 -6.77
C VAL A 261 21.26 -0.41 -7.09
N VAL A 262 20.65 0.72 -6.76
CA VAL A 262 21.17 2.06 -7.01
C VAL A 262 21.08 2.91 -5.75
N VAL A 263 21.93 3.93 -5.66
CA VAL A 263 21.83 4.93 -4.60
C VAL A 263 20.61 5.81 -4.85
N SER A 264 19.74 5.94 -3.85
CA SER A 264 18.68 6.94 -3.79
C SER A 264 19.28 8.27 -3.32
N ALA A 265 19.79 9.04 -4.28
CA ALA A 265 20.51 10.27 -4.00
C ALA A 265 19.69 11.27 -3.16
N ASN A 266 20.32 11.83 -2.13
CA ASN A 266 19.78 12.77 -1.16
C ASN A 266 18.60 12.25 -0.32
N ALA A 267 18.19 10.99 -0.47
CA ALA A 267 17.09 10.45 0.33
C ALA A 267 17.51 10.29 1.79
N GLN A 268 16.65 10.73 2.71
CA GLN A 268 16.86 10.67 4.15
C GLN A 268 16.51 9.30 4.70
N THR A 269 17.35 8.79 5.58
CA THR A 269 17.18 7.53 6.28
C THR A 269 17.44 7.73 7.76
N VAL A 270 16.57 7.14 8.57
CA VAL A 270 16.69 7.13 10.04
C VAL A 270 17.34 5.82 10.52
N ARG A 271 18.12 5.16 9.65
CA ARG A 271 18.74 3.84 9.90
C ARG A 271 19.40 3.74 11.27
N ASN A 272 20.07 4.80 11.72
CA ASN A 272 20.83 4.83 12.97
C ASN A 272 20.16 5.68 14.06
N CYS A 273 18.92 6.10 13.87
CA CYS A 273 18.16 6.82 14.88
C CYS A 273 17.34 5.85 15.75
N HIS A 274 17.38 6.06 17.06
CA HIS A 274 16.41 5.49 17.99
C HIS A 274 15.35 6.55 18.26
N ILE A 275 14.10 6.32 17.85
CA ILE A 275 13.03 7.30 18.02
C ILE A 275 12.02 6.72 18.99
N ARG A 276 11.57 7.52 19.97
CA ARG A 276 10.56 7.09 20.95
C ARG A 276 9.50 8.14 21.12
N GLU A 277 8.26 7.71 21.30
CA GLU A 277 7.20 8.59 21.75
C GLU A 277 7.45 8.99 23.22
N GLY A 278 7.59 10.29 23.45
CA GLY A 278 7.63 10.92 24.77
C GLY A 278 6.27 11.48 25.20
N ASP A 279 6.29 12.27 26.27
CA ASP A 279 5.08 12.86 26.84
C ASP A 279 4.38 13.79 25.84
N GLY A 280 3.05 13.82 25.89
CA GLY A 280 2.23 14.66 25.00
C GLY A 280 2.36 14.33 23.51
N GLY A 281 2.85 13.13 23.17
CA GLY A 281 3.02 12.69 21.79
C GLY A 281 4.24 13.25 21.07
N VAL A 282 5.20 13.86 21.79
CA VAL A 282 6.42 14.37 21.16
C VAL A 282 7.31 13.20 20.78
N LEU A 283 7.73 13.12 19.51
CA LEU A 283 8.76 12.17 19.12
C LEU A 283 10.12 12.65 19.61
N MET A 284 10.79 11.81 20.39
CA MET A 284 12.08 12.09 21.01
C MET A 284 13.18 11.27 20.35
N ASN A 285 14.35 11.86 20.22
CA ASN A 285 15.57 11.12 19.96
C ASN A 285 15.95 10.35 21.22
N GLY A 286 16.01 9.02 21.11
CA GLY A 286 16.26 8.10 22.21
C GLY A 286 17.66 8.22 22.80
N ASP A 287 18.63 8.68 22.00
CA ASP A 287 20.03 8.79 22.43
C ASP A 287 20.30 10.13 23.14
N THR A 288 19.66 11.22 22.69
CA THR A 288 19.87 12.57 23.25
C THR A 288 18.79 13.03 24.23
N ASN A 289 17.64 12.36 24.24
CA ASN A 289 16.43 12.77 24.96
C ASN A 289 15.90 14.16 24.57
N ALA A 290 16.27 14.69 23.41
CA ALA A 290 15.69 15.91 22.83
C ALA A 290 14.55 15.55 21.85
N PRO A 291 13.65 16.49 21.52
CA PRO A 291 12.69 16.30 20.44
C PRO A 291 13.40 15.93 19.13
N PHE A 292 13.00 14.82 18.52
CA PHE A 292 13.58 14.32 17.28
C PHE A 292 13.30 15.28 16.13
N THR A 293 14.31 15.54 15.31
CA THR A 293 14.15 16.23 14.03
C THR A 293 14.90 15.50 12.93
N TYR A 294 14.52 15.73 11.66
CA TYR A 294 15.30 15.25 10.51
C TYR A 294 16.65 15.97 10.33
N LYS A 295 17.05 16.82 11.29
CA LYS A 295 18.38 17.45 11.37
C LYS A 295 19.28 16.78 12.42
N ASP A 296 18.76 15.77 13.13
CA ASP A 296 19.52 15.07 14.15
C ASP A 296 20.72 14.34 13.52
N PRO A 297 21.86 14.23 14.22
CA PRO A 297 23.08 13.63 13.66
C PRO A 297 22.95 12.16 13.22
N CYS A 298 21.95 11.44 13.73
CA CYS A 298 21.68 10.05 13.35
C CYS A 298 20.98 9.90 11.99
N VAL A 299 20.48 11.02 11.42
CA VAL A 299 19.81 11.05 10.13
C VAL A 299 20.86 11.07 9.04
N GLU A 300 20.86 10.03 8.23
CA GLU A 300 21.82 9.84 7.15
C GLU A 300 21.15 10.01 5.79
N LEU A 301 21.97 10.03 4.74
CA LEU A 301 21.55 10.22 3.36
C LEU A 301 22.02 9.07 2.49
N ASN A 302 21.48 9.01 1.26
CA ASN A 302 21.94 8.15 0.18
C ASN A 302 21.80 6.63 0.45
N PRO A 303 20.63 6.16 0.91
CA PRO A 303 20.33 4.73 0.98
C PRO A 303 20.31 4.07 -0.40
N HIS A 304 20.36 2.74 -0.41
CA HIS A 304 20.29 1.92 -1.60
C HIS A 304 18.87 1.37 -1.81
N VAL A 305 18.38 1.48 -3.05
CA VAL A 305 17.09 0.95 -3.47
C VAL A 305 17.26 0.15 -4.75
N GLY A 306 16.48 -0.91 -4.94
CA GLY A 306 16.56 -1.70 -6.16
C GLY A 306 15.79 -3.00 -6.11
N GLY A 307 15.65 -3.60 -7.28
CA GLY A 307 14.86 -4.82 -7.47
C GLY A 307 15.71 -6.08 -7.44
N ASN A 308 15.09 -7.18 -7.02
CA ASN A 308 15.60 -8.53 -7.14
C ASN A 308 14.46 -9.40 -7.70
N PRO A 309 14.47 -9.81 -8.99
CA PRO A 309 13.36 -10.56 -9.60
C PRO A 309 13.04 -11.89 -8.92
N THR A 310 14.06 -12.57 -8.38
CA THR A 310 13.88 -13.83 -7.64
C THR A 310 13.12 -13.57 -6.35
N THR A 311 13.61 -12.66 -5.51
CA THR A 311 12.93 -12.28 -4.26
C THR A 311 11.55 -11.66 -4.50
N ALA A 312 11.39 -10.88 -5.57
CA ALA A 312 10.11 -10.32 -5.96
C ALA A 312 9.09 -11.43 -6.27
N ALA A 313 9.49 -12.47 -7.01
CA ALA A 313 8.63 -13.63 -7.28
C ALA A 313 8.32 -14.43 -6.01
N GLU A 314 9.30 -14.65 -5.14
CA GLU A 314 9.12 -15.35 -3.86
C GLU A 314 8.19 -14.61 -2.90
N SER A 315 8.40 -13.31 -2.72
CA SER A 315 7.55 -12.47 -1.88
C SER A 315 6.13 -12.35 -2.42
N LYS A 316 5.97 -12.23 -3.75
CA LYS A 316 4.65 -12.30 -4.40
C LYS A 316 3.96 -13.62 -4.12
N LYS A 317 4.65 -14.75 -4.31
CA LYS A 317 4.11 -16.08 -4.01
C LYS A 317 3.65 -16.18 -2.55
N ALA A 318 4.47 -15.73 -1.60
CA ALA A 318 4.12 -15.76 -0.17
C ALA A 318 2.88 -14.91 0.16
N VAL A 319 2.74 -13.73 -0.46
CA VAL A 319 1.54 -12.88 -0.31
C VAL A 319 0.32 -13.57 -0.92
N VAL A 320 0.44 -14.13 -2.12
CA VAL A 320 -0.65 -14.84 -2.81
C VAL A 320 -1.15 -16.02 -1.98
N GLU A 321 -0.25 -16.88 -1.51
CA GLU A 321 -0.60 -18.04 -0.67
C GLU A 321 -1.26 -17.61 0.64
N PHE A 322 -0.76 -16.54 1.26
CA PHE A 322 -1.36 -15.98 2.47
C PHE A 322 -2.79 -15.48 2.22
N LEU A 323 -3.02 -14.72 1.14
CA LEU A 323 -4.35 -14.20 0.81
C LEU A 323 -5.32 -15.31 0.39
N GLN A 324 -4.86 -16.32 -0.34
CA GLN A 324 -5.66 -17.49 -0.70
C GLN A 324 -6.15 -18.22 0.56
N ALA A 325 -5.25 -18.46 1.52
CA ALA A 325 -5.61 -19.07 2.79
C ALA A 325 -6.55 -18.18 3.62
N LEU A 326 -6.24 -16.89 3.75
CA LEU A 326 -7.00 -15.93 4.56
C LEU A 326 -8.44 -15.76 4.03
N PHE A 327 -8.61 -15.63 2.72
CA PHE A 327 -9.89 -15.41 2.07
C PHE A 327 -10.60 -16.69 1.62
N LYS A 328 -9.96 -17.86 1.80
CA LYS A 328 -10.45 -19.17 1.36
C LYS A 328 -10.75 -19.18 -0.14
N LEU A 329 -9.83 -18.64 -0.94
CA LEU A 329 -9.92 -18.65 -2.40
C LEU A 329 -9.40 -20.00 -2.92
N GLY A 330 -10.27 -20.77 -3.57
CA GLY A 330 -10.00 -22.09 -4.14
C GLY A 330 -10.94 -22.37 -5.31
#